data_AF-A0A661NFU1-F1
#
_entry.id   AF-A0A661NFU1-F1
#
_cell.length_a   1.000
_cell.length_b   1.000
_cell.length_c   1.000
_cell.angle_alpha   90.00
_cell.angle_beta   90.00
_cell.angle_gamma   90.00
#
_symmetry.space_group_name_H-M   'P 1'
#
loop_
_entity.id
_entity.type
_entity.pdbx_description
1 polymer ?
#
loop_
_entity_poly.entity_id
_entity_poly.type
_entity_poly.pdbx_seq_one_letter_code
_entity_poly.pdbx_strand_id
1 'polypeptide(L)'
;FAQATCTGDIGAANSISFWSDWSSGDGAVMMIGGGGSVCNRADHGIGVTEANDASFNDGSVGENDFGDDAGSGPTGYALNLFVR
;
A
#
# COMPACT_ATOMS: atom_id res chain seq x y z
N PHE A 1 -0.91 -8.69 -4.08
CA PHE A 1 0.39 -7.98 -3.99
C PHE A 1 1.23 -8.30 -5.22
N ALA A 2 0.97 -7.63 -6.34
CA ALA A 2 1.66 -7.90 -7.62
C ALA A 2 3.11 -7.38 -7.64
N GLN A 3 3.46 -6.45 -6.75
CA GLN A 3 4.80 -5.87 -6.63
C GLN A 3 5.66 -6.52 -5.54
N ALA A 4 5.30 -7.71 -5.04
CA ALA A 4 6.04 -8.39 -3.98
C ALA A 4 7.54 -8.59 -4.31
N THR A 5 7.89 -8.73 -5.58
CA THR A 5 9.26 -8.93 -6.07
C THR A 5 9.96 -7.64 -6.49
N CYS A 6 9.27 -6.50 -6.47
CA CYS A 6 9.84 -5.24 -6.91
C CYS A 6 10.91 -4.73 -5.94
N THR A 7 11.97 -4.14 -6.47
CA THR A 7 13.07 -3.55 -5.71
C THR A 7 13.10 -2.05 -5.95
N GLY A 8 12.75 -1.28 -4.92
CA GLY A 8 12.82 0.18 -4.93
C GLY A 8 13.43 0.70 -3.63
N ASP A 9 13.19 1.98 -3.33
CA ASP A 9 13.82 2.67 -2.21
C ASP A 9 13.04 2.53 -0.90
N ILE A 10 11.84 1.92 -0.94
CA ILE A 10 10.98 1.70 0.23
C ILE A 10 10.73 0.21 0.39
N GLY A 11 11.12 -0.39 1.52
CA GLY A 11 10.97 -1.84 1.72
C GLY A 11 11.88 -2.69 0.81
N ALA A 12 11.89 -4.00 1.03
CA ALA A 12 12.71 -4.92 0.24
C ALA A 12 11.85 -5.94 -0.53
N ALA A 13 12.32 -6.32 -1.72
CA ALA A 13 11.71 -7.38 -2.51
C ALA A 13 11.61 -8.69 -1.71
N ASN A 14 10.51 -9.42 -1.91
CA ASN A 14 10.22 -10.71 -1.27
C ASN A 14 10.30 -10.65 0.26
N SER A 15 9.92 -9.52 0.86
CA SER A 15 9.98 -9.33 2.31
C SER A 15 8.73 -8.63 2.85
N ILE A 16 8.58 -8.69 4.17
CA ILE A 16 7.63 -7.87 4.91
C ILE A 16 8.42 -6.74 5.56
N SER A 17 7.98 -5.50 5.36
CA SER A 17 8.57 -4.32 5.99
C SER A 17 7.50 -3.39 6.55
N PHE A 18 7.89 -2.51 7.46
CA PHE A 18 7.00 -1.50 8.01
C PHE A 18 7.47 -0.14 7.50
N TRP A 19 6.58 0.55 6.81
CA TRP A 19 6.80 1.92 6.38
C TRP A 19 5.86 2.84 7.15
N SER A 20 6.30 4.07 7.39
CA SER A 20 5.46 5.11 7.98
C SER A 20 5.70 6.41 7.24
N ASP A 21 4.63 7.09 6.82
CA ASP A 21 4.73 8.52 6.53
C ASP A 21 4.73 9.21 7.87
N TRP A 22 5.88 9.77 8.24
CA TRP A 22 6.08 10.43 9.53
C TRP A 22 6.40 11.92 9.36
N SER A 23 6.62 12.39 8.12
CA SER A 23 7.09 13.76 7.86
C SER A 23 5.98 14.75 7.57
N SER A 24 5.00 14.35 6.76
CA SER A 24 3.85 15.18 6.36
C SER A 24 2.53 14.48 6.58
N GLY A 25 2.57 13.24 7.05
CA GLY A 25 1.42 12.38 7.19
C GLY A 25 1.43 11.58 8.49
N ASP A 26 0.29 10.94 8.74
CA ASP A 26 -0.03 10.10 9.88
C ASP A 26 -0.51 8.73 9.39
N GLY A 27 0.43 7.92 8.88
CA GLY A 27 0.11 6.54 8.51
C GLY A 27 1.27 5.59 8.54
N ALA A 28 0.90 4.33 8.67
CA ALA A 28 1.82 3.22 8.65
C ALA A 28 1.28 2.12 7.76
N VAL A 29 2.17 1.49 7.00
CA VAL A 29 1.87 0.38 6.09
C VAL A 29 2.73 -0.81 6.46
N MET A 30 2.10 -1.96 6.71
CA MET A 30 2.75 -3.25 6.60
C MET A 30 2.89 -3.58 5.11
N MET A 31 4.08 -3.34 4.57
CA MET A 31 4.44 -3.55 3.18
C MET A 31 4.70 -5.03 2.89
N ILE A 32 4.26 -5.50 1.72
CA ILE A 32 4.56 -6.82 1.17
C ILE A 32 5.31 -6.63 -0.15
N GLY A 33 6.64 -6.68 -0.08
CA GLY A 33 7.55 -6.36 -1.18
C GLY A 33 8.18 -4.96 -1.07
N GLY A 34 8.90 -4.57 -2.12
CA GLY A 34 9.44 -3.23 -2.27
C GLY A 34 8.46 -2.26 -2.92
N GLY A 35 8.67 -0.98 -2.67
CA GLY A 35 7.86 0.15 -3.10
C GLY A 35 8.71 1.34 -3.55
N GLY A 36 8.05 2.42 -3.96
CA GLY A 36 8.69 3.63 -4.49
C GLY A 36 8.38 3.86 -5.96
N SER A 37 8.93 4.91 -6.57
CA SER A 37 8.61 5.34 -7.94
C SER A 37 8.85 4.24 -8.99
N VAL A 38 9.86 3.39 -8.77
CA VAL A 38 10.20 2.24 -9.63
C VAL A 38 9.25 1.04 -9.45
N CYS A 39 8.48 1.00 -8.35
CA CYS A 39 7.58 -0.08 -7.98
C CYS A 39 6.10 0.33 -8.03
N ASN A 40 5.78 1.38 -8.79
CA ASN A 40 4.43 1.96 -8.84
C ASN A 40 3.91 2.35 -7.43
N ARG A 41 4.77 2.96 -6.61
CA ARG A 41 4.49 3.52 -5.26
C ARG A 41 4.32 2.46 -4.17
N ALA A 42 3.73 2.82 -3.03
CA ALA A 42 3.79 2.08 -1.77
C ALA A 42 2.50 1.30 -1.45
N ASP A 43 1.63 1.12 -2.43
CA ASP A 43 0.23 0.70 -2.23
C ASP A 43 0.08 -0.82 -2.02
N HIS A 44 1.17 -1.51 -1.70
CA HIS A 44 1.25 -2.98 -1.66
C HIS A 44 1.37 -3.46 -0.21
N GLY A 45 0.26 -3.44 0.53
CA GLY A 45 0.30 -3.79 1.95
C GLY A 45 -1.01 -3.66 2.69
N ILE A 46 -0.93 -3.56 4.02
CA ILE A 46 -2.05 -3.22 4.91
C ILE A 46 -1.69 -1.93 5.62
N GLY A 47 -2.43 -0.86 5.35
CA GLY A 47 -2.22 0.46 5.93
C GLY A 47 -3.20 0.80 7.05
N VAL A 48 -2.74 1.61 7.99
CA VAL A 48 -3.55 2.36 8.96
C VAL A 48 -3.24 3.83 8.81
N THR A 49 -4.29 4.64 8.86
CA THR A 49 -4.28 6.04 8.44
C THR A 49 -5.04 6.84 9.48
N GLU A 50 -4.51 7.99 9.89
CA GLU A 50 -5.18 8.90 10.81
C GLU A 50 -5.73 10.12 10.04
N ALA A 51 -6.78 10.72 10.58
CA ALA A 51 -7.37 11.93 10.05
C ALA A 51 -6.43 13.13 10.30
N ASN A 52 -5.35 13.23 9.52
CA ASN A 52 -4.66 14.44 9.01
C ASN A 52 -3.29 14.17 8.33
N ASP A 53 -2.92 12.92 8.01
CA ASP A 53 -2.91 12.41 6.62
C ASP A 53 -2.07 11.13 6.44
N ALA A 54 -2.68 9.98 6.26
CA ALA A 54 -2.13 9.00 5.32
C ALA A 54 -3.30 8.45 4.54
N SER A 55 -4.04 9.35 3.94
CA SER A 55 -5.35 9.10 3.36
C SER A 55 -5.29 8.06 2.24
N PHE A 56 -6.26 7.13 2.25
CA PHE A 56 -6.59 6.29 1.10
C PHE A 56 -7.43 7.04 0.05
N ASN A 57 -7.85 8.27 0.36
CA ASN A 57 -8.62 9.13 -0.52
C ASN A 57 -7.67 10.13 -1.22
N ASP A 58 -7.54 9.99 -2.54
CA ASP A 58 -6.79 10.83 -3.49
C ASP A 58 -7.69 11.93 -4.11
N GLY A 59 -8.98 11.97 -3.76
CA GLY A 59 -9.98 12.91 -4.27
C GLY A 59 -10.33 12.69 -5.75
N SER A 60 -9.90 11.56 -6.31
CA SER A 60 -10.00 11.24 -7.73
C SER A 60 -11.06 10.16 -8.00
N VAL A 61 -11.50 10.04 -9.25
CA VAL A 61 -12.53 9.06 -9.61
C VAL A 61 -11.84 7.72 -9.87
N GLY A 62 -12.17 6.69 -9.08
CA GLY A 62 -11.67 5.32 -9.29
C GLY A 62 -10.54 4.91 -8.34
N GLU A 63 -10.60 5.33 -7.09
CA GLU A 63 -9.68 4.91 -6.02
C GLU A 63 -9.81 3.41 -5.76
N ASN A 64 -8.73 2.67 -6.00
CA ASN A 64 -8.64 1.24 -5.76
C ASN A 64 -7.44 0.95 -4.84
N ASP A 65 -7.65 1.06 -3.54
CA ASP A 65 -6.62 0.81 -2.51
C ASP A 65 -6.22 -0.66 -2.36
N PHE A 66 -7.00 -1.55 -2.99
CA PHE A 66 -6.77 -2.98 -3.02
C PHE A 66 -6.87 -3.47 -4.46
N GLY A 67 -5.92 -4.31 -4.88
CA GLY A 67 -5.94 -4.90 -6.21
C GLY A 67 -4.56 -5.24 -6.75
N ASP A 68 -4.50 -5.51 -8.04
CA ASP A 68 -3.32 -5.77 -8.85
C ASP A 68 -2.91 -4.58 -9.72
N ASP A 69 -3.83 -3.65 -10.01
CA ASP A 69 -3.60 -2.43 -10.77
C ASP A 69 -4.44 -1.26 -10.22
N ALA A 70 -3.81 -0.10 -10.00
CA ALA A 70 -4.47 1.11 -9.53
C ALA A 70 -5.44 1.71 -10.58
N GLY A 71 -5.27 1.35 -11.87
CA GLY A 71 -6.11 1.87 -12.96
C GLY A 71 -7.41 1.12 -13.21
N SER A 72 -7.58 -0.08 -12.65
CA SER A 72 -8.78 -0.91 -12.83
C SER A 72 -9.17 -1.58 -11.53
N GLY A 73 -10.42 -1.39 -11.11
CA GLY A 73 -10.90 -2.01 -9.87
C GLY A 73 -10.78 -3.53 -9.90
N PRO A 74 -10.37 -4.15 -8.78
CA PRO A 74 -10.13 -5.60 -8.74
C PRO A 74 -11.42 -6.36 -9.04
N THR A 75 -11.35 -7.38 -9.90
CA THR A 75 -12.50 -8.26 -10.17
C THR A 75 -12.70 -9.35 -9.10
N GLY A 76 -11.80 -9.44 -8.13
CA GLY A 76 -11.91 -10.30 -6.96
C GLY A 76 -10.69 -10.21 -6.05
N TYR A 77 -10.90 -9.81 -4.80
CA TYR A 77 -9.89 -9.86 -3.74
C TYR A 77 -10.55 -10.24 -2.41
N ALA A 78 -9.79 -10.87 -1.51
CA ALA A 78 -10.25 -11.16 -0.15
C ALA A 78 -9.10 -10.97 0.84
N LEU A 79 -9.33 -10.13 1.86
CA LEU A 79 -8.47 -10.00 3.03
C LEU A 79 -9.17 -10.64 4.21
N ASN A 80 -8.65 -11.75 4.72
CA ASN A 80 -9.15 -12.37 5.95
C ASN A 80 -8.30 -11.88 7.12
N LEU A 81 -8.88 -11.03 7.98
CA LEU A 81 -8.24 -10.55 9.21
C LEU A 81 -8.90 -11.23 10.42
N PHE A 82 -8.12 -11.99 11.19
CA PHE A 82 -8.56 -12.54 12.47
C PHE A 82 -7.95 -11.74 13.62
N VAL A 83 -8.81 -11.12 14.44
CA VAL A 83 -8.42 -10.41 15.65
C VAL A 83 -9.00 -11.17 16.85
N ARG A 84 -8.19 -11.33 17.90
CA ARG A 84 -8.60 -12.05 19.12
C ARG A 84 -9.16 -11.09 20.17
#